data_AF-A0A6M4PTI6-F1
#
_entry.id   AF-A0A6M4PTI6-F1
#
_cell.length_a   1.000
_cell.length_b   1.000
_cell.length_c   1.000
_cell.angle_alpha   90.00
_cell.angle_beta   90.00
_cell.angle_gamma   90.00
#
_symmetry.space_group_name_H-M   'P 1'
#
loop_
_entity.id
_entity.type
_entity.pdbx_description
1 polymer ?
#
loop_
_entity_poly.entity_id
_entity_poly.type
_entity_poly.pdbx_seq_one_letter_code
_entity_poly.pdbx_strand_id
1 'polypeptide(L)'
;MPLLSTLVGAAIGIVATGIADRSRWKREDAKDALRLRLDVYTQYATAVKVLGETLRALAEREHPSDDERALALREAFRASGIAIASERMWLIAPQPVVKASNRVFHCLRGICDGYVDGTAVSSPEDRARWEARGKAAAEMRKLMREDLGVGPLAERHSPLLND
;
A
#
# COMPACT_ATOMS: atom_id res chain seq x y z
N MET A 1 -43.91 48.86 5.06
CA MET A 1 -42.64 48.25 5.50
C MET A 1 -42.30 46.99 4.67
N PRO A 2 -41.96 47.08 3.37
CA PRO A 2 -41.64 45.91 2.54
C PRO A 2 -40.14 45.55 2.52
N LEU A 3 -39.29 46.55 2.72
CA LEU A 3 -37.83 46.45 2.57
C LEU A 3 -37.17 45.53 3.62
N LEU A 4 -37.75 45.45 4.82
CA LEU A 4 -37.28 44.57 5.89
C LEU A 4 -37.42 43.08 5.52
N SER A 5 -38.48 42.70 4.80
CA SER A 5 -38.72 41.30 4.43
C SER A 5 -37.77 40.82 3.32
N THR A 6 -37.48 41.70 2.36
CA THR A 6 -36.54 41.42 1.26
C THR A 6 -35.10 41.29 1.78
N LEU A 7 -34.72 42.13 2.74
CA LEU A 7 -33.37 42.13 3.31
C LEU A 7 -33.11 40.88 4.15
N VAL A 8 -34.12 40.40 4.89
CA VAL A 8 -34.07 39.13 5.63
C VAL A 8 -34.01 37.93 4.68
N GLY A 9 -34.82 37.91 3.62
CA GLY A 9 -34.81 36.83 2.62
C GLY A 9 -33.47 36.69 1.88
N ALA A 10 -32.85 37.82 1.50
CA ALA A 10 -31.53 37.84 0.88
C ALA A 10 -30.42 37.33 1.82
N ALA A 11 -30.45 37.73 3.09
CA ALA A 11 -29.47 37.28 4.08
C ALA A 11 -29.56 35.76 4.34
N ILE A 12 -30.77 35.21 4.41
CA ILE A 12 -31.00 33.76 4.56
C ILE A 12 -30.46 32.99 3.34
N GLY A 13 -30.70 33.50 2.12
CA GLY A 13 -30.18 32.89 0.89
C GLY A 13 -28.65 32.82 0.85
N ILE A 14 -27.96 33.90 1.23
CA ILE A 14 -26.48 33.95 1.24
C ILE A 14 -25.89 32.98 2.27
N VAL A 15 -26.49 32.89 3.47
CA VAL A 15 -26.03 31.95 4.51
C VAL A 15 -26.28 30.50 4.09
N ALA A 16 -27.43 30.21 3.48
CA ALA A 16 -27.76 28.86 3.00
C ALA A 16 -26.81 28.42 1.87
N THR A 17 -26.49 29.31 0.92
CA THR A 17 -25.51 29.03 -0.14
C THR A 17 -24.12 28.83 0.45
N GLY A 18 -23.68 29.66 1.40
CA GLY A 18 -22.36 29.53 2.04
C GLY A 18 -22.18 28.21 2.82
N ILE A 19 -23.21 27.74 3.51
CA ILE A 19 -23.18 26.45 4.24
C ILE A 19 -23.16 25.28 3.25
N ALA A 20 -23.94 25.35 2.17
CA ALA A 20 -23.96 24.35 1.12
C ALA A 20 -22.60 24.23 0.41
N ASP A 21 -21.97 25.37 0.10
CA ASP A 21 -20.68 25.41 -0.59
C ASP A 21 -19.54 24.91 0.31
N ARG A 22 -19.57 25.27 1.60
CA ARG A 22 -18.64 24.73 2.62
C ARG A 22 -18.78 23.21 2.75
N SER A 23 -20.00 22.70 2.78
CA SER A 23 -20.29 21.26 2.84
C SER A 23 -19.78 20.54 1.59
N ARG A 24 -19.96 21.15 0.42
CA ARG A 24 -19.49 20.62 -0.85
C ARG A 24 -17.97 20.57 -0.92
N TRP A 25 -17.28 21.66 -0.59
CA TRP A 25 -15.81 21.72 -0.55
C TRP A 25 -15.23 20.68 0.40
N LYS A 26 -15.77 20.56 1.63
CA LYS A 26 -15.31 19.53 2.57
C LYS A 26 -15.49 18.11 2.04
N ARG A 27 -16.56 17.83 1.29
CA ARG A 27 -16.79 16.52 0.67
C ARG A 27 -15.86 16.26 -0.50
N GLU A 28 -15.54 17.28 -1.29
CA GLU A 28 -14.58 17.18 -2.39
C GLU A 28 -13.17 16.94 -1.85
N ASP A 29 -12.73 17.72 -0.85
CA ASP A 29 -11.44 17.53 -0.15
C ASP A 29 -11.31 16.12 0.44
N ALA A 30 -12.37 15.60 1.09
CA ALA A 30 -12.36 14.26 1.67
C ALA A 30 -12.25 13.16 0.61
N LYS A 31 -12.91 13.34 -0.54
CA LYS A 31 -12.80 12.41 -1.68
C LYS A 31 -11.42 12.43 -2.30
N ASP A 32 -10.82 13.60 -2.44
CA ASP A 32 -9.49 13.74 -3.04
C ASP A 32 -8.40 13.19 -2.13
N ALA A 33 -8.50 13.41 -0.81
CA ALA A 33 -7.63 12.77 0.16
C ALA A 33 -7.76 11.23 0.13
N LEU A 34 -8.98 10.70 -0.01
CA LEU A 34 -9.21 9.26 -0.13
C LEU A 34 -8.59 8.69 -1.42
N ARG A 35 -8.78 9.38 -2.56
CA ARG A 35 -8.20 8.99 -3.85
C ARG A 35 -6.67 8.98 -3.80
N LEU A 36 -6.06 10.00 -3.19
CA LEU A 36 -4.61 10.09 -3.03
C LEU A 36 -4.07 8.92 -2.19
N ARG A 37 -4.75 8.58 -1.07
CA ARG A 37 -4.36 7.42 -0.26
C ARG A 37 -4.50 6.11 -1.05
N LEU A 38 -5.61 5.92 -1.76
CA LEU A 38 -5.82 4.74 -2.60
C LEU A 38 -4.73 4.59 -3.67
N ASP A 39 -4.37 5.68 -4.35
CA ASP A 39 -3.31 5.70 -5.35
C ASP A 39 -1.96 5.30 -4.75
N VAL A 40 -1.54 5.95 -3.65
CA VAL A 40 -0.28 5.67 -2.96
C VAL A 40 -0.24 4.21 -2.46
N TYR A 41 -1.33 3.71 -1.88
CA TYR A 41 -1.41 2.31 -1.41
C TYR A 41 -1.30 1.32 -2.57
N THR A 42 -1.95 1.62 -3.70
CA THR A 42 -1.92 0.77 -4.90
C THR A 42 -0.52 0.73 -5.52
N GLN A 43 0.15 1.89 -5.61
CA GLN A 43 1.53 1.98 -6.09
C GLN A 43 2.48 1.16 -5.21
N TYR A 44 2.38 1.31 -3.88
CA TYR A 44 3.22 0.57 -2.94
C TYR A 44 2.96 -0.95 -3.02
N ALA A 45 1.68 -1.36 -2.99
CA ALA A 45 1.32 -2.77 -3.07
C ALA A 45 1.77 -3.42 -4.39
N THR A 46 1.69 -2.68 -5.50
CA THR A 46 2.19 -3.12 -6.81
C THR A 46 3.70 -3.28 -6.78
N ALA A 47 4.45 -2.29 -6.29
CA ALA A 47 5.91 -2.39 -6.17
C ALA A 47 6.34 -3.59 -5.31
N VAL A 48 5.65 -3.82 -4.18
CA VAL A 48 5.86 -4.99 -3.32
C VAL A 48 5.61 -6.31 -4.05
N LYS A 49 4.55 -6.40 -4.87
CA LYS A 49 4.20 -7.60 -5.62
C LYS A 49 5.23 -7.88 -6.72
N VAL A 50 5.50 -6.90 -7.56
CA VAL A 50 6.46 -6.98 -8.67
C VAL A 50 7.86 -7.29 -8.18
N LEU A 51 8.34 -6.61 -7.13
CA LEU A 51 9.66 -6.89 -6.57
C LEU A 51 9.74 -8.31 -6.02
N GLY A 52 8.72 -8.78 -5.30
CA GLY A 52 8.70 -10.15 -4.80
C GLY A 52 8.80 -11.19 -5.94
N GLU A 53 8.01 -11.03 -7.00
CA GLU A 53 8.06 -11.92 -8.16
C GLU A 53 9.42 -11.85 -8.87
N THR A 54 9.99 -10.66 -8.99
CA THR A 54 11.31 -10.45 -9.61
C THR A 54 12.41 -11.12 -8.81
N LEU A 55 12.42 -10.97 -7.48
CA LEU A 55 13.40 -11.63 -6.60
C LEU A 55 13.29 -13.15 -6.70
N ARG A 56 12.07 -13.69 -6.73
CA ARG A 56 11.85 -15.13 -6.88
C ARG A 56 12.36 -15.64 -8.23
N ALA A 57 12.01 -14.96 -9.32
CA ALA A 57 12.45 -15.32 -10.66
C ALA A 57 13.98 -15.25 -10.80
N LEU A 58 14.61 -14.22 -10.23
CA LEU A 58 16.07 -14.10 -10.23
C LEU A 58 16.73 -15.17 -9.38
N ALA A 59 16.17 -15.56 -8.25
CA ALA A 59 16.74 -16.61 -7.40
C ALA A 59 16.67 -18.01 -8.05
N GLU A 60 15.63 -18.27 -8.84
CA GLU A 60 15.46 -19.54 -9.56
C GLU A 60 16.25 -19.62 -10.87
N ARG A 61 16.64 -18.47 -11.43
CA ARG A 61 17.40 -18.40 -12.68
C ARG A 61 18.86 -18.81 -12.45
N GLU A 62 19.44 -19.50 -13.43
CA GLU A 62 20.88 -19.73 -13.49
C GLU A 62 21.61 -18.42 -13.79
N HIS A 63 22.73 -18.17 -13.12
CA HIS A 63 23.60 -17.02 -13.36
C HIS A 63 25.02 -17.52 -13.61
N PRO A 64 25.83 -16.80 -14.41
CA PRO A 64 27.19 -17.26 -14.71
C PRO A 64 28.12 -17.26 -13.49
N SER A 65 27.80 -16.48 -12.45
CA SER A 65 28.51 -16.46 -11.17
C SER A 65 27.62 -16.03 -9.99
N ASP A 66 28.07 -16.31 -8.76
CA ASP A 66 27.42 -15.84 -7.54
C ASP A 66 27.41 -14.30 -7.44
N ASP A 67 28.48 -13.63 -7.91
CA ASP A 67 28.59 -12.17 -7.91
C ASP A 67 27.59 -11.52 -8.88
N GLU A 68 27.39 -12.10 -10.07
CA GLU A 68 26.39 -11.62 -11.03
C GLU A 68 24.96 -11.84 -10.52
N ARG A 69 24.70 -12.98 -9.84
CA ARG A 69 23.42 -13.21 -9.15
C ARG A 69 23.18 -12.12 -8.11
N ALA A 70 24.17 -11.85 -7.26
CA ALA A 70 24.07 -10.84 -6.22
C ALA A 70 23.85 -9.42 -6.78
N LEU A 71 24.55 -9.07 -7.86
CA LEU A 71 24.36 -7.80 -8.56
C LEU A 71 22.94 -7.68 -9.13
N ALA A 72 22.44 -8.72 -9.80
CA ALA A 72 21.10 -8.73 -10.39
C ALA A 72 19.99 -8.56 -9.33
N LEU A 73 20.13 -9.22 -8.18
CA LEU A 73 19.18 -9.11 -7.06
C LEU A 73 19.16 -7.69 -6.45
N ARG A 74 20.34 -7.11 -6.21
CA ARG A 74 20.45 -5.75 -5.66
C ARG A 74 19.92 -4.70 -6.65
N GLU A 75 20.21 -4.86 -7.94
CA GLU A 75 19.72 -3.94 -8.97
C GLU A 75 18.19 -4.06 -9.12
N ALA A 76 17.63 -5.27 -9.09
CA ALA A 76 16.18 -5.45 -9.08
C ALA A 76 15.52 -4.75 -7.88
N PHE A 77 16.12 -4.84 -6.70
CA PHE A 77 15.64 -4.12 -5.52
C PHE A 77 15.67 -2.60 -5.74
N ARG A 78 16.78 -2.06 -6.25
CA ARG A 78 16.97 -0.63 -6.53
C ARG A 78 16.00 -0.11 -7.59
N ALA A 79 15.83 -0.85 -8.68
CA ALA A 79 15.00 -0.48 -9.83
C ALA A 79 13.50 -0.69 -9.60
N SER A 80 13.09 -1.41 -8.56
CA SER A 80 11.69 -1.75 -8.28
C SER A 80 10.76 -0.56 -7.99
N GLY A 81 11.32 0.63 -7.74
CA GLY A 81 10.55 1.80 -7.30
C GLY A 81 10.01 1.70 -5.87
N ILE A 82 10.28 0.60 -5.14
CA ILE A 82 9.75 0.40 -3.77
C ILE A 82 10.23 1.48 -2.78
N ALA A 83 11.44 2.00 -2.95
CA ALA A 83 11.96 3.09 -2.13
C ALA A 83 11.13 4.38 -2.30
N ILE A 84 10.88 4.78 -3.55
CA ILE A 84 10.05 5.96 -3.87
C ILE A 84 8.61 5.76 -3.36
N ALA A 85 8.04 4.58 -3.54
CA ALA A 85 6.72 4.27 -3.02
C ALA A 85 6.68 4.33 -1.48
N SER A 86 7.75 3.90 -0.79
CA SER A 86 7.86 3.97 0.67
C SER A 86 7.87 5.43 1.17
N GLU A 87 8.59 6.32 0.49
CA GLU A 87 8.59 7.76 0.84
C GLU A 87 7.18 8.37 0.69
N ARG A 88 6.45 8.01 -0.36
CA ARG A 88 5.05 8.45 -0.52
C ARG A 88 4.15 7.94 0.60
N MET A 89 4.35 6.71 1.06
CA MET A 89 3.65 6.18 2.23
C MET A 89 3.90 7.03 3.48
N TRP A 90 5.14 7.43 3.73
CA TRP A 90 5.49 8.28 4.88
C TRP A 90 4.79 9.64 4.88
N LEU A 91 4.57 10.22 3.70
CA LEU A 91 3.92 11.53 3.56
C LEU A 91 2.40 11.47 3.67
N ILE A 92 1.79 10.39 3.18
CA ILE A 92 0.34 10.34 2.91
C ILE A 92 -0.41 9.39 3.86
N ALA A 93 0.22 8.30 4.30
CA ALA A 93 -0.44 7.25 5.06
C ALA A 93 -0.42 7.54 6.57
N PRO A 94 -1.43 7.09 7.32
CA PRO A 94 -1.38 7.18 8.78
C PRO A 94 -0.31 6.23 9.35
N GLN A 95 0.19 6.57 10.53
CA GLN A 95 1.31 5.88 11.17
C GLN A 95 1.17 4.34 11.25
N PRO A 96 0.00 3.74 11.56
CA PRO A 96 -0.14 2.28 11.59
C PRO A 96 0.14 1.63 10.24
N VAL A 97 -0.33 2.25 9.15
CA VAL A 97 -0.11 1.76 7.79
C VAL A 97 1.37 1.89 7.42
N VAL A 98 2.02 3.02 7.72
CA VAL A 98 3.47 3.22 7.50
C VAL A 98 4.29 2.13 8.21
N LYS A 99 3.99 1.86 9.48
CA LYS A 99 4.70 0.82 10.27
C LYS A 99 4.52 -0.56 9.63
N ALA A 100 3.32 -0.91 9.20
CA ALA A 100 3.07 -2.20 8.55
C ALA A 100 3.75 -2.31 7.18
N SER A 101 3.72 -1.24 6.37
CA SER A 101 4.43 -1.17 5.10
C SER A 101 5.94 -1.32 5.26
N ASN A 102 6.55 -0.66 6.26
CA ASN A 102 7.98 -0.79 6.54
C ASN A 102 8.37 -2.23 6.91
N ARG A 103 7.51 -2.96 7.66
CA ARG A 103 7.75 -4.38 7.93
C ARG A 103 7.84 -5.18 6.63
N VAL A 104 6.93 -4.93 5.67
CA VAL A 104 6.96 -5.58 4.35
C VAL A 104 8.24 -5.24 3.59
N PHE A 105 8.67 -3.98 3.60
CA PHE A 105 9.93 -3.54 2.99
C PHE A 105 11.12 -4.31 3.56
N HIS A 106 11.22 -4.39 4.89
CA HIS A 106 12.31 -5.11 5.56
C HIS A 106 12.27 -6.62 5.28
N CYS A 107 11.09 -7.23 5.20
CA CYS A 107 10.99 -8.63 4.78
C CYS A 107 11.50 -8.84 3.35
N LEU A 108 11.16 -7.97 2.40
CA LEU A 108 11.67 -8.07 1.03
C LEU A 108 13.17 -7.85 0.96
N ARG A 109 13.70 -6.90 1.75
CA ARG A 109 15.14 -6.69 1.85
C ARG A 109 15.84 -7.92 2.42
N GLY A 110 15.31 -8.51 3.49
CA GLY A 110 15.86 -9.74 4.07
C GLY A 110 15.79 -10.95 3.13
N ILE A 111 14.79 -11.02 2.24
CA ILE A 111 14.74 -12.02 1.17
C ILE A 111 15.86 -11.77 0.14
N CYS A 112 16.00 -10.53 -0.32
CA CYS A 112 17.06 -10.14 -1.25
C CYS A 112 18.45 -10.45 -0.70
N ASP A 113 18.73 -9.99 0.53
CA ASP A 113 19.99 -10.22 1.24
C ASP A 113 20.23 -11.73 1.44
N GLY A 114 19.18 -12.50 1.79
CA GLY A 114 19.28 -13.95 1.88
C GLY A 114 19.70 -14.64 0.58
N TYR A 115 19.14 -14.24 -0.57
CA TYR A 115 19.53 -14.80 -1.87
C TYR A 115 20.92 -14.34 -2.33
N VAL A 116 21.31 -13.11 -1.99
CA VAL A 116 22.67 -12.60 -2.18
C VAL A 116 23.67 -13.45 -1.41
N ASP A 117 23.33 -13.83 -0.17
CA ASP A 117 24.15 -14.66 0.71
C ASP A 117 24.07 -16.17 0.39
N GLY A 118 23.33 -16.55 -0.66
CA GLY A 118 23.27 -17.93 -1.15
C GLY A 118 22.21 -18.82 -0.49
N THR A 119 21.20 -18.24 0.17
CA THR A 119 20.04 -19.01 0.65
C THR A 119 19.40 -19.78 -0.51
N ALA A 120 19.35 -21.10 -0.40
CA ALA A 120 18.73 -21.93 -1.42
C ALA A 120 17.21 -21.67 -1.51
N VAL A 121 16.70 -21.55 -2.73
CA VAL A 121 15.26 -21.43 -3.00
C VAL A 121 14.51 -22.62 -2.41
N SER A 122 13.37 -22.37 -1.79
CA SER A 122 12.55 -23.39 -1.12
C SER A 122 13.24 -24.09 0.06
N SER A 123 14.39 -23.63 0.55
CA SER A 123 14.93 -24.05 1.84
C SER A 123 13.97 -23.69 2.99
N PRO A 124 14.07 -24.32 4.17
CA PRO A 124 13.29 -23.91 5.33
C PRO A 124 13.44 -22.42 5.67
N GLU A 125 14.65 -21.87 5.49
CA GLU A 125 14.95 -20.47 5.72
C GLU A 125 14.27 -19.55 4.69
N ASP A 126 14.32 -19.91 3.40
CA ASP A 126 13.59 -19.20 2.34
C ASP A 126 12.08 -19.18 2.64
N ARG A 127 11.49 -20.35 2.92
CA ARG A 127 10.06 -20.46 3.25
C ARG A 127 9.68 -19.58 4.45
N ALA A 128 10.49 -19.59 5.51
CA ALA A 128 10.24 -18.76 6.69
C ALA A 128 10.26 -17.25 6.36
N ARG A 129 11.21 -16.78 5.53
CA ARG A 129 11.24 -15.38 5.08
C ARG A 129 10.01 -15.01 4.26
N TRP A 130 9.58 -15.88 3.34
CA TRP A 130 8.38 -15.65 2.53
C TRP A 130 7.09 -15.69 3.33
N GLU A 131 7.00 -16.57 4.33
CA GLU A 131 5.87 -16.62 5.26
C GLU A 131 5.79 -15.33 6.10
N ALA A 132 6.92 -14.87 6.64
CA ALA A 132 7.00 -13.61 7.38
C ALA A 132 6.58 -12.42 6.50
N ARG A 133 7.05 -12.36 5.26
CA ARG A 133 6.62 -11.36 4.26
C ARG A 133 5.13 -11.44 3.98
N GLY A 134 4.58 -12.65 3.87
CA GLY A 134 3.15 -12.90 3.66
C GLY A 134 2.29 -12.36 4.80
N LYS A 135 2.67 -12.68 6.05
CA LYS A 135 2.03 -12.18 7.28
C LYS A 135 2.08 -10.65 7.35
N ALA A 136 3.26 -10.05 7.13
CA ALA A 136 3.41 -8.60 7.11
C ALA A 136 2.54 -7.93 6.04
N ALA A 137 2.47 -8.52 4.84
CA ALA A 137 1.68 -7.98 3.75
C ALA A 137 0.16 -8.12 3.98
N ALA A 138 -0.28 -9.18 4.68
CA ALA A 138 -1.67 -9.34 5.09
C ALA A 138 -2.09 -8.24 6.08
N GLU A 139 -1.26 -7.99 7.10
CA GLU A 139 -1.51 -6.93 8.09
C GLU A 139 -1.52 -5.54 7.44
N MET A 140 -0.55 -5.26 6.56
CA MET A 140 -0.51 -4.01 5.79
C MET A 140 -1.81 -3.80 4.99
N ARG A 141 -2.26 -4.82 4.25
CA ARG A 141 -3.51 -4.71 3.46
C ARG A 141 -4.73 -4.52 4.34
N LYS A 142 -4.78 -5.17 5.50
CA LYS A 142 -5.86 -4.97 6.48
C LYS A 142 -5.92 -3.51 6.92
N LEU A 143 -4.81 -2.95 7.38
CA LEU A 143 -4.74 -1.56 7.85
C LEU A 143 -5.03 -0.55 6.73
N MET A 144 -4.55 -0.79 5.50
CA MET A 144 -4.88 0.04 4.34
C MET A 144 -6.39 0.04 4.06
N ARG A 145 -7.06 -1.12 4.14
CA ARG A 145 -8.51 -1.22 3.91
C ARG A 145 -9.33 -0.56 5.00
N GLU A 146 -8.89 -0.67 6.25
CA GLU A 146 -9.49 0.04 7.39
C GLU A 146 -9.38 1.56 7.20
N ASP A 147 -8.19 2.06 6.82
CA ASP A 147 -7.98 3.49 6.54
C ASP A 147 -8.80 4.01 5.34
N LEU A 148 -9.04 3.16 4.33
CA LEU A 148 -9.90 3.48 3.18
C LEU A 148 -11.40 3.32 3.49
N GLY A 149 -11.79 2.82 4.67
CA GLY A 149 -13.19 2.59 5.03
C GLY A 149 -13.87 1.42 4.29
N VAL A 150 -13.10 0.50 3.70
CA VAL A 150 -13.62 -0.64 2.92
C VAL A 150 -13.88 -1.87 3.80
N GLY A 151 -13.40 -1.86 5.05
CA GLY A 151 -13.56 -2.96 6.01
C GLY A 151 -12.67 -4.17 5.72
N PRO A 152 -12.63 -5.19 6.60
CA PRO A 152 -11.76 -6.34 6.47
C PRO A 152 -12.07 -7.15 5.20
N LEU A 153 -11.09 -7.90 4.70
CA LEU A 153 -11.38 -8.98 3.76
C LEU A 153 -12.11 -10.07 4.55
N ALA A 154 -13.37 -10.36 4.23
CA ALA A 154 -13.99 -11.58 4.71
C ALA A 154 -13.10 -12.74 4.25
N GLU A 155 -12.63 -13.57 5.18
CA GLU A 155 -11.92 -14.79 4.83
C GLU A 155 -12.80 -15.58 3.89
N ARG A 156 -12.38 -15.69 2.64
CA ARG A 156 -13.02 -16.61 1.70
C ARG A 156 -12.62 -18.00 2.16
N HIS A 157 -13.33 -18.52 3.16
CA HIS A 157 -13.47 -19.96 3.35
C HIS A 157 -14.13 -20.47 2.07
N SER A 158 -13.31 -20.86 1.09
CA SER A 158 -13.77 -21.83 0.12
C SER A 158 -14.00 -23.12 0.93
N PRO A 159 -15.24 -23.62 1.07
CA PRO A 159 -15.39 -25.00 1.46
C PRO A 159 -14.76 -25.79 0.31
N LEU A 160 -13.61 -26.41 0.57
CA LEU A 160 -13.20 -27.53 -0.26
C LEU A 160 -14.29 -28.57 -0.06
N LEU A 161 -15.23 -28.57 -1.02
CA LEU A 161 -15.93 -29.77 -1.43
C LEU A 161 -14.89 -30.88 -1.59
N ASN A 162 -15.18 -31.99 -0.92
CA ASN A 162 -14.88 -33.39 -1.24
C ASN A 162 -15.27 -34.14 0.05
N ASP A 163 -16.40 -34.85 0.13
CA ASP A 163 -16.82 -35.98 -0.73
C ASP A 163 -15.66 -36.96 -1.02
#